data_AF-A0A968VVK7-F1
#
_entry.id   AF-A0A968VVK7-F1
#
_cell.length_a   1.000
_cell.length_b   1.000
_cell.length_c   1.000
_cell.angle_alpha   90.00
_cell.angle_beta   90.00
_cell.angle_gamma   90.00
#
_symmetry.space_group_name_H-M   'P 1'
#
loop_
_entity.id
_entity.type
_entity.pdbx_description
1 polymer ?
#
loop_
_entity_poly.entity_id
_entity_poly.type
_entity_poly.pdbx_seq_one_letter_code
_entity_poly.pdbx_strand_id
1 'polypeptide(L)'
;MNFPFFIAKRYFFAKKKNNAVNIISRVAVAGITIGTAALVIVLSVFNGFEGLIYSLYNAFDPDLKITVNQGKSFSVLDSNVQKLYKLEGIASISEVVEEIALLKHDDRQHIAIVKGVDANYANTTGLDSMLVKGKFDIGSNTSNQAIIGQGIAYYLATNVEDALPITVYIPNRKAGASINPARAFNKNYVMPVGIFQIEQEFDTRYMITTAGFVRKLLSYDSAYVTQLEIKLKDPLAMSTVQRMAEQVLGSNFNVQNRYQQNEVFFKVMQTEKWAIFIILSFILCIASFNIIGSVTMLIVEKKDDIRYLSFMGADYKLINRMVLYQGSIITALGSFMGIFVGAN
;
A
#
# COMPACT_ATOMS: atom_id res chain seq x y z
N MET A 1 36.37 19.00 -29.49
CA MET A 1 36.62 19.22 -28.05
C MET A 1 35.77 20.40 -27.58
N ASN A 2 35.00 20.25 -26.51
CA ASN A 2 34.14 21.32 -26.01
C ASN A 2 34.98 22.30 -25.14
N PHE A 3 35.59 23.29 -25.78
CA PHE A 3 36.54 24.24 -25.16
C PHE A 3 36.01 24.91 -23.87
N PRO A 4 34.74 25.34 -23.79
CA PRO A 4 34.20 25.91 -22.56
C PRO A 4 34.16 24.93 -21.37
N PHE A 5 33.88 23.65 -21.63
CA PHE A 5 33.88 22.61 -20.58
C PHE A 5 35.29 22.31 -20.07
N PHE A 6 36.29 22.29 -20.96
CA PHE A 6 37.69 22.11 -20.57
C PHE A 6 38.16 23.22 -19.62
N ILE A 7 37.83 24.47 -19.92
CA ILE A 7 38.17 25.61 -19.04
C ILE A 7 37.39 25.54 -17.72
N ALA A 8 36.08 25.24 -17.77
CA ALA A 8 35.24 25.12 -16.58
C ALA A 8 35.78 24.08 -15.58
N LYS A 9 36.13 22.88 -16.07
CA LYS A 9 36.75 21.81 -15.25
C LYS A 9 38.08 22.26 -14.67
N ARG A 10 38.95 22.88 -15.48
CA ARG A 10 40.25 23.37 -15.02
C ARG A 10 40.11 24.43 -13.93
N TYR A 11 39.19 25.38 -14.07
CA TYR A 11 38.96 26.43 -13.09
C TYR A 11 38.33 25.90 -11.79
N PHE A 12 37.53 24.84 -11.84
CA PHE A 12 36.98 24.20 -10.64
C PHE A 12 38.05 23.49 -9.81
N PHE A 13 38.93 22.72 -10.45
CA PHE A 13 39.98 21.91 -9.78
C PHE A 13 41.31 22.65 -9.55
N ALA A 14 41.51 23.83 -10.14
CA ALA A 14 42.72 24.62 -9.92
C ALA A 14 42.86 25.03 -8.45
N LYS A 15 44.11 25.08 -7.94
CA LYS A 15 44.41 25.64 -6.63
C LYS A 15 43.94 27.10 -6.60
N LYS A 16 42.97 27.36 -5.72
CA LYS A 16 42.38 28.69 -5.50
C LYS A 16 43.33 29.49 -4.62
N LYS A 17 43.53 30.78 -4.95
CA LYS A 17 44.44 31.67 -4.25
C LYS A 17 43.80 32.15 -2.94
N ASN A 18 42.47 32.23 -2.89
CA ASN A 18 41.70 32.61 -1.71
C ASN A 18 41.00 31.39 -1.06
N ASN A 19 41.27 31.19 0.24
CA ASN A 19 40.70 30.08 1.00
C ASN A 19 39.16 30.21 1.17
N ALA A 20 38.63 31.43 1.21
CA ALA A 20 37.20 31.72 1.31
C ALA A 20 36.38 31.13 0.14
N VAL A 21 36.91 31.19 -1.08
CA VAL A 21 36.24 30.63 -2.27
C VAL A 21 36.14 29.10 -2.17
N ASN A 22 37.15 28.47 -1.58
CA ASN A 22 37.16 27.02 -1.37
C ASN A 22 36.11 26.58 -0.34
N ILE A 23 35.96 27.34 0.76
CA ILE A 23 34.95 27.06 1.79
C ILE A 23 33.54 27.18 1.21
N ILE A 24 33.24 28.25 0.48
CA ILE A 24 31.90 28.46 -0.08
C ILE A 24 31.56 27.42 -1.15
N SER A 25 32.51 27.02 -1.98
CA SER A 25 32.32 25.91 -2.92
C SER A 25 32.02 24.59 -2.20
N ARG A 26 32.69 24.29 -1.09
CA ARG A 26 32.43 23.08 -0.30
C ARG A 26 31.05 23.12 0.36
N VAL A 27 30.65 24.26 0.91
CA VAL A 27 29.31 24.45 1.51
C VAL A 27 28.22 24.28 0.44
N ALA A 28 28.42 24.81 -0.76
CA ALA A 28 27.48 24.64 -1.87
C ALA A 28 27.36 23.15 -2.29
N VAL A 29 28.48 22.45 -2.47
CA VAL A 29 28.46 21.00 -2.78
C VAL A 29 27.80 20.21 -1.65
N ALA A 30 28.17 20.46 -0.40
CA ALA A 30 27.60 19.78 0.77
C ALA A 30 26.09 20.01 0.89
N GLY A 31 25.59 21.23 0.64
CA GLY A 31 24.16 21.51 0.67
C GLY A 31 23.38 20.69 -0.37
N ILE A 32 23.90 20.56 -1.59
CA ILE A 32 23.29 19.72 -2.63
C ILE A 32 23.40 18.25 -2.25
N THR A 33 24.56 17.79 -1.77
CA THR A 33 24.77 16.41 -1.32
C THR A 33 23.75 16.03 -0.24
N ILE A 34 23.57 16.85 0.79
CA ILE A 34 22.63 16.59 1.88
C ILE A 34 21.18 16.61 1.36
N GLY A 35 20.81 17.63 0.57
CA GLY A 35 19.45 17.74 0.04
C GLY A 35 19.07 16.57 -0.87
N THR A 36 19.99 16.14 -1.74
CA THR A 36 19.78 14.99 -2.63
C THR A 36 19.80 13.67 -1.88
N ALA A 37 20.70 13.48 -0.90
CA ALA A 37 20.71 12.29 -0.05
C ALA A 37 19.39 12.16 0.74
N ALA A 38 18.93 13.24 1.38
CA ALA A 38 17.67 13.25 2.12
C ALA A 38 16.48 12.89 1.23
N LEU A 39 16.43 13.44 0.01
CA LEU A 39 15.38 13.13 -0.97
C LEU A 39 15.39 11.64 -1.35
N VAL A 40 16.56 11.07 -1.64
CA VAL A 40 16.71 9.66 -2.02
C VAL A 40 16.34 8.73 -0.87
N ILE A 41 16.83 9.00 0.34
CA ILE A 41 16.54 8.19 1.53
C ILE A 41 15.03 8.16 1.78
N VAL A 42 14.40 9.34 1.82
CA VAL A 42 12.97 9.44 2.14
C VAL A 42 12.13 8.76 1.06
N LEU A 43 12.40 8.99 -0.23
CA LEU A 43 11.71 8.29 -1.31
C LEU A 43 11.89 6.77 -1.22
N SER A 44 13.08 6.30 -0.86
CA SER A 44 13.37 4.88 -0.72
C SER A 44 12.62 4.25 0.45
N VAL A 45 12.54 4.94 1.59
CA VAL A 45 11.73 4.52 2.74
C VAL A 45 10.27 4.42 2.35
N PHE A 46 9.71 5.44 1.67
CA PHE A 46 8.31 5.39 1.22
C PHE A 46 8.07 4.29 0.19
N ASN A 47 8.98 4.08 -0.76
CA ASN A 47 8.86 2.98 -1.73
C ASN A 47 8.89 1.61 -1.04
N GLY A 48 9.80 1.41 -0.09
CA GLY A 48 9.92 0.16 0.67
C GLY A 48 8.70 -0.08 1.57
N PHE A 49 8.26 0.96 2.26
CA PHE A 49 7.06 0.92 3.12
C PHE A 49 5.80 0.61 2.31
N GLU A 50 5.60 1.29 1.18
CA GLU A 50 4.52 1.04 0.23
C GLU A 50 4.54 -0.43 -0.25
N GLY A 51 5.71 -0.96 -0.63
CA GLY A 51 5.87 -2.37 -1.03
C GLY A 51 5.55 -3.37 0.09
N LEU A 52 6.00 -3.10 1.32
CA LEU A 52 5.71 -3.93 2.49
C LEU A 52 4.19 -3.95 2.76
N ILE A 53 3.56 -2.78 2.77
CA ILE A 53 2.12 -2.69 2.97
C ILE A 53 1.37 -3.44 1.87
N TYR A 54 1.75 -3.25 0.60
CA TYR A 54 1.16 -4.03 -0.49
C TYR A 54 1.24 -5.52 -0.22
N SER A 55 2.39 -6.03 0.22
CA SER A 55 2.55 -7.46 0.50
C SER A 55 1.65 -7.97 1.63
N LEU A 56 1.42 -7.17 2.68
CA LEU A 56 0.55 -7.53 3.81
C LEU A 56 -0.92 -7.61 3.36
N TYR A 57 -1.41 -6.62 2.62
CA TYR A 57 -2.79 -6.59 2.15
C TYR A 57 -3.05 -7.65 1.06
N ASN A 58 -2.05 -8.02 0.25
CA ASN A 58 -2.15 -9.08 -0.75
C ASN A 58 -2.52 -10.46 -0.18
N ALA A 59 -2.24 -10.70 1.10
CA ALA A 59 -2.54 -11.97 1.73
C ALA A 59 -4.03 -12.16 2.05
N PHE A 60 -4.77 -11.06 2.26
CA PHE A 60 -6.17 -11.08 2.69
C PHE A 60 -7.13 -10.53 1.64
N ASP A 61 -6.75 -9.47 0.93
CA ASP A 61 -7.61 -8.81 -0.06
C ASP A 61 -7.45 -9.46 -1.44
N PRO A 62 -8.56 -9.87 -2.08
CA PRO A 62 -8.51 -10.48 -3.41
C PRO A 62 -8.11 -9.46 -4.48
N ASP A 63 -7.79 -9.98 -5.68
CA ASP A 63 -7.49 -9.15 -6.85
C ASP A 63 -8.67 -8.27 -7.21
N LEU A 64 -9.87 -8.85 -7.28
CA LEU A 64 -11.13 -8.15 -7.44
C LEU A 64 -12.14 -8.62 -6.38
N LYS A 65 -12.90 -7.66 -5.88
CA LYS A 65 -14.01 -7.87 -4.95
C LYS A 65 -15.29 -7.33 -5.57
N ILE A 66 -16.33 -8.16 -5.59
CA ILE A 66 -17.64 -7.79 -6.15
C ILE A 66 -18.64 -7.68 -5.01
N THR A 67 -19.31 -6.53 -4.94
CA THR A 67 -20.40 -6.27 -4.01
C THR A 67 -21.60 -5.71 -4.75
N VAL A 68 -22.75 -5.61 -4.09
CA VAL A 68 -23.93 -4.92 -4.66
C VAL A 68 -23.96 -3.44 -4.27
N ASN A 69 -24.41 -2.59 -5.19
CA ASN A 69 -24.61 -1.16 -4.92
C ASN A 69 -25.79 -0.90 -3.98
N GLN A 70 -26.79 -1.78 -3.99
CA GLN A 70 -27.98 -1.66 -3.14
C GLN A 70 -28.22 -2.97 -2.37
N GLY A 71 -28.43 -2.84 -1.06
CA GLY A 71 -28.55 -3.98 -0.15
C GLY A 71 -27.20 -4.47 0.38
N LYS A 72 -27.22 -5.63 1.03
CA LYS A 72 -26.03 -6.26 1.63
C LYS A 72 -25.65 -7.60 1.00
N SER A 73 -26.49 -8.15 0.13
CA SER A 73 -26.32 -9.51 -0.40
C SER A 73 -27.02 -9.68 -1.74
N PHE A 74 -26.52 -10.62 -2.53
CA PHE A 74 -27.08 -11.01 -3.83
C PHE A 74 -27.05 -12.52 -4.00
N SER A 75 -27.82 -13.03 -4.95
CA SER A 75 -27.85 -14.44 -5.29
C SER A 75 -26.75 -14.76 -6.30
N VAL A 76 -25.98 -15.83 -6.05
CA VAL A 76 -25.01 -16.36 -7.02
C VAL A 76 -25.69 -16.95 -8.25
N LEU A 77 -27.00 -17.23 -8.18
CA LEU A 77 -27.81 -17.71 -9.30
C LEU A 77 -28.27 -16.58 -10.24
N ASP A 78 -27.95 -15.33 -9.94
CA ASP A 78 -28.22 -14.21 -10.86
C ASP A 78 -27.54 -14.47 -12.22
N SER A 79 -28.28 -14.23 -13.30
CA SER A 79 -27.80 -14.47 -14.67
C SER A 79 -26.51 -13.73 -15.01
N ASN A 80 -26.28 -12.55 -14.44
CA ASN A 80 -25.07 -11.77 -14.66
C ASN A 80 -23.90 -12.33 -13.85
N VAL A 81 -24.14 -12.79 -12.62
CA VAL A 81 -23.14 -13.48 -11.80
C VAL A 81 -22.75 -14.81 -12.44
N GLN A 82 -23.69 -15.53 -13.04
CA GLN A 82 -23.39 -16.77 -13.78
C GLN A 82 -22.51 -16.56 -15.02
N LYS A 83 -22.61 -15.41 -15.68
CA LYS A 83 -21.72 -15.04 -16.79
C LYS A 83 -20.29 -14.75 -16.29
N LEU A 84 -20.16 -14.16 -15.11
CA LEU A 84 -18.86 -13.88 -14.49
C LEU A 84 -18.02 -15.15 -14.28
N TYR A 85 -18.64 -16.26 -13.87
CA TYR A 85 -17.93 -17.55 -13.72
C TYR A 85 -17.32 -18.08 -15.03
N LYS A 86 -17.77 -17.58 -16.19
CA LYS A 86 -17.28 -17.97 -17.51
C LYS A 86 -16.26 -16.99 -18.10
N LEU A 87 -15.91 -15.94 -17.36
CA LEU A 87 -15.07 -14.86 -17.84
C LEU A 87 -13.59 -15.29 -17.88
N GLU A 88 -12.92 -15.03 -19.00
CA GLU A 88 -11.50 -15.37 -19.16
C GLU A 88 -10.59 -14.47 -18.33
N GLY A 89 -9.50 -15.03 -17.80
CA GLY A 89 -8.54 -14.32 -16.95
C GLY A 89 -8.77 -14.49 -15.45
N ILE A 90 -9.88 -15.11 -15.04
CA ILE A 90 -10.15 -15.49 -13.65
C ILE A 90 -9.50 -16.86 -13.35
N ALA A 91 -8.73 -16.95 -12.26
CA ALA A 91 -8.13 -18.18 -11.76
C ALA A 91 -9.05 -18.90 -10.77
N SER A 92 -9.62 -18.17 -9.81
CA SER A 92 -10.58 -18.71 -8.85
C SER A 92 -11.58 -17.65 -8.42
N ILE A 93 -12.76 -18.10 -8.04
CA ILE A 93 -13.81 -17.29 -7.41
C ILE A 93 -14.18 -17.97 -6.10
N SER A 94 -14.26 -17.17 -5.04
CA SER A 94 -14.72 -17.60 -3.72
C SER A 94 -16.00 -16.86 -3.34
N GLU A 95 -16.98 -17.62 -2.90
CA GLU A 95 -18.22 -17.12 -2.31
C GLU A 95 -18.01 -16.73 -0.85
N VAL A 96 -18.35 -15.48 -0.52
CA VAL A 96 -18.11 -14.93 0.82
C VAL A 96 -19.37 -14.27 1.39
N VAL A 97 -19.58 -14.53 2.68
CA VAL A 97 -20.68 -13.97 3.48
C VAL A 97 -20.09 -13.31 4.72
N GLU A 98 -20.19 -11.99 4.82
CA GLU A 98 -19.67 -11.21 5.93
C GLU A 98 -20.79 -10.53 6.72
N GLU A 99 -20.69 -10.56 8.04
CA GLU A 99 -21.49 -9.69 8.91
C GLU A 99 -20.72 -9.38 10.20
N ILE A 100 -21.02 -8.22 10.77
CA ILE A 100 -20.51 -7.84 12.09
C ILE A 100 -21.23 -8.66 13.16
N ALA A 101 -20.47 -9.32 14.03
CA ALA A 101 -20.97 -10.12 15.13
C ALA A 101 -20.29 -9.75 16.45
N LEU A 102 -21.00 -10.02 17.55
CA LEU A 102 -20.40 -10.07 18.87
C LEU A 102 -19.89 -11.50 19.11
N LEU A 103 -18.59 -11.63 19.30
CA LEU A 103 -17.94 -12.88 19.70
C LEU A 103 -17.87 -12.92 21.22
N LYS A 104 -18.17 -14.08 21.81
CA LYS A 104 -18.08 -14.32 23.24
C LYS A 104 -17.35 -15.63 23.50
N HIS A 105 -16.35 -15.60 24.37
CA HIS A 105 -15.68 -16.77 24.89
C HIS A 105 -15.64 -16.63 26.41
N ASP A 106 -16.29 -17.55 27.11
CA ASP A 106 -16.51 -17.47 28.55
C ASP A 106 -17.09 -16.10 28.99
N ASP A 107 -16.42 -15.33 29.83
CA ASP A 107 -16.86 -13.98 30.25
C ASP A 107 -16.34 -12.83 29.37
N ARG A 108 -15.53 -13.13 28.35
CA ARG A 108 -14.94 -12.12 27.47
C ARG A 108 -15.72 -11.95 26.18
N GLN A 109 -15.78 -10.71 25.70
CA GLN A 109 -16.53 -10.34 24.51
C GLN A 109 -15.71 -9.43 23.61
N HIS A 110 -15.89 -9.58 22.30
CA HIS A 110 -15.23 -8.75 21.30
C HIS A 110 -16.09 -8.62 20.05
N ILE A 111 -16.15 -7.43 19.45
CA ILE A 111 -16.90 -7.21 18.20
C ILE A 111 -15.95 -7.44 17.03
N ALA A 112 -16.35 -8.32 16.10
CA ALA A 112 -15.56 -8.67 14.93
C ALA A 112 -16.47 -8.94 13.72
N ILE A 113 -15.88 -8.92 12.53
CA ILE A 113 -16.48 -9.39 11.30
C ILE A 113 -16.30 -10.90 11.22
N VAL A 114 -17.42 -11.61 11.07
CA VAL A 114 -17.43 -13.04 10.81
C VAL A 114 -17.53 -13.24 9.32
N LYS A 115 -16.43 -13.73 8.74
CA LYS A 115 -16.27 -13.97 7.31
C LYS A 115 -16.48 -15.44 7.02
N GLY A 116 -17.66 -15.76 6.50
CA GLY A 116 -18.02 -17.09 6.03
C GLY A 116 -17.52 -17.29 4.60
N VAL A 117 -16.65 -18.28 4.38
CA VAL A 117 -16.00 -18.53 3.09
C VAL A 117 -16.29 -19.94 2.57
N ASP A 118 -16.12 -20.15 1.28
CA ASP A 118 -16.16 -21.47 0.65
C ASP A 118 -14.81 -22.19 0.67
N ALA A 119 -14.77 -23.41 0.12
CA ALA A 119 -13.55 -24.20 0.04
C ALA A 119 -12.50 -23.61 -0.93
N ASN A 120 -12.91 -22.74 -1.86
CA ASN A 120 -12.00 -22.11 -2.82
C ASN A 120 -11.24 -20.91 -2.23
N TYR A 121 -11.64 -20.44 -1.05
CA TYR A 121 -11.04 -19.26 -0.41
C TYR A 121 -9.53 -19.35 -0.20
N ALA A 122 -9.04 -20.53 0.17
CA ALA A 122 -7.60 -20.80 0.32
C ALA A 122 -6.83 -20.66 -1.00
N ASN A 123 -7.48 -20.92 -2.13
CA ASN A 123 -6.86 -20.75 -3.45
C ASN A 123 -6.92 -19.30 -3.92
N THR A 124 -7.93 -18.55 -3.47
CA THR A 124 -8.18 -17.14 -3.83
C THR A 124 -7.31 -16.17 -3.03
N THR A 125 -6.95 -16.51 -1.78
CA THR A 125 -6.14 -15.68 -0.88
C THR A 125 -4.85 -16.38 -0.47
N GLY A 126 -3.96 -15.70 0.25
CA GLY A 126 -2.70 -16.27 0.76
C GLY A 126 -2.74 -16.58 2.26
N LEU A 127 -3.94 -16.70 2.84
CA LEU A 127 -4.12 -16.72 4.28
C LEU A 127 -3.54 -17.97 4.96
N ASP A 128 -3.50 -19.09 4.26
CA ASP A 128 -2.88 -20.33 4.72
C ASP A 128 -1.41 -20.14 5.13
N SER A 129 -0.68 -19.27 4.42
CA SER A 129 0.71 -18.93 4.73
C SER A 129 0.89 -18.01 5.95
N MET A 130 -0.19 -17.43 6.46
CA MET A 130 -0.19 -16.46 7.57
C MET A 130 -0.65 -17.07 8.91
N LEU A 131 -0.81 -18.39 8.97
CA LEU A 131 -1.14 -19.10 10.20
C LEU A 131 0.06 -19.20 11.13
N VAL A 132 -0.13 -18.78 12.38
CA VAL A 132 0.88 -18.89 13.44
C VAL A 132 0.65 -20.13 14.30
N LYS A 133 -0.61 -20.55 14.45
CA LYS A 133 -0.99 -21.75 15.22
C LYS A 133 -2.16 -22.48 14.56
N GLY A 134 -2.22 -23.79 14.78
CA GLY A 134 -3.30 -24.64 14.32
C GLY A 134 -3.19 -24.98 12.83
N LYS A 135 -4.34 -25.21 12.18
CA LYS A 135 -4.41 -25.58 10.76
C LYS A 135 -5.45 -24.73 10.04
N PHE A 136 -5.26 -24.56 8.72
CA PHE A 136 -6.28 -23.97 7.87
C PHE A 136 -7.39 -25.00 7.66
N ASP A 137 -8.33 -25.07 8.61
CA ASP A 137 -9.51 -25.94 8.53
C ASP A 137 -10.74 -25.13 8.92
N ILE A 138 -11.50 -24.71 7.93
CA ILE A 138 -12.78 -24.02 8.17
C ILE A 138 -13.89 -25.01 8.54
N GLY A 139 -13.61 -26.32 8.52
CA GLY A 139 -14.54 -27.38 8.82
C GLY A 139 -15.51 -27.67 7.68
N SER A 140 -16.65 -28.24 8.05
CA SER A 140 -17.71 -28.65 7.13
C SER A 140 -19.05 -28.09 7.59
N ASN A 141 -20.11 -28.32 6.81
CA ASN A 141 -21.46 -27.90 7.19
C ASN A 141 -21.98 -28.54 8.50
N THR A 142 -21.31 -29.58 9.00
CA THR A 142 -21.62 -30.31 10.23
C THR A 142 -20.64 -30.06 11.37
N SER A 143 -19.40 -29.62 11.08
CA SER A 143 -18.42 -29.21 12.10
C SER A 143 -18.09 -27.73 11.97
N ASN A 144 -18.64 -26.92 12.88
CA ASN A 144 -18.37 -25.48 12.89
C ASN A 144 -16.96 -25.23 13.45
N GLN A 145 -16.02 -24.94 12.56
CA GLN A 145 -14.66 -24.53 12.91
C GLN A 145 -14.41 -23.11 12.44
N ALA A 146 -13.49 -22.43 13.10
CA ALA A 146 -13.09 -21.08 12.77
C ALA A 146 -11.58 -20.91 12.87
N ILE A 147 -11.09 -20.01 12.04
CA ILE A 147 -9.75 -19.47 12.10
C ILE A 147 -9.89 -18.02 12.55
N ILE A 148 -9.26 -17.67 13.67
CA ILE A 148 -9.39 -16.34 14.27
C ILE A 148 -8.10 -15.55 14.09
N GLY A 149 -8.20 -14.23 14.01
CA GLY A 149 -7.01 -13.38 14.10
C GLY A 149 -6.40 -13.41 15.50
N GLN A 150 -5.08 -13.22 15.57
CA GLN A 150 -4.30 -13.21 16.83
C GLN A 150 -4.83 -12.18 17.83
N GLY A 151 -5.35 -11.05 17.35
CA GLY A 151 -5.97 -10.01 18.17
C GLY A 151 -7.30 -10.44 18.78
N ILE A 152 -8.16 -11.13 18.00
CA ILE A 152 -9.39 -11.74 18.53
C ILE A 152 -9.07 -12.78 19.59
N ALA A 153 -8.08 -13.65 19.33
CA ALA A 153 -7.62 -14.66 20.29
C ALA A 153 -7.19 -14.01 21.62
N TYR A 154 -6.44 -12.92 21.54
CA TYR A 154 -6.00 -12.14 22.71
C TYR A 154 -7.18 -11.53 23.49
N TYR A 155 -8.11 -10.84 22.82
CA TYR A 155 -9.25 -10.21 23.50
C TYR A 155 -10.20 -11.21 24.13
N LEU A 156 -10.45 -12.34 23.47
CA LEU A 156 -11.30 -13.41 23.97
C LEU A 156 -10.57 -14.34 24.95
N ALA A 157 -9.26 -14.17 25.14
CA ALA A 157 -8.38 -15.10 25.87
C ALA A 157 -8.65 -16.56 25.50
N THR A 158 -8.68 -16.84 24.20
CA THR A 158 -8.93 -18.17 23.65
C THR A 158 -7.73 -18.66 22.85
N ASN A 159 -7.57 -19.97 22.76
CA ASN A 159 -6.51 -20.65 22.03
C ASN A 159 -7.10 -21.84 21.26
N VAL A 160 -6.33 -22.34 20.29
CA VAL A 160 -6.67 -23.49 19.43
C VAL A 160 -6.83 -24.80 20.23
N GLU A 161 -6.23 -24.86 21.43
CA GLU A 161 -6.27 -26.04 22.31
C GLU A 161 -7.42 -25.99 23.32
N ASP A 162 -8.18 -24.88 23.37
CA ASP A 162 -9.28 -24.76 24.31
C ASP A 162 -10.45 -25.67 23.93
N ALA A 163 -11.04 -26.30 24.95
CA ALA A 163 -12.20 -27.17 24.77
C ALA A 163 -13.52 -26.39 24.60
N LEU A 164 -13.52 -25.08 24.86
CA LEU A 164 -14.72 -24.25 24.85
C LEU A 164 -14.90 -23.56 23.49
N PRO A 165 -16.13 -23.59 22.91
CA PRO A 165 -16.39 -22.89 21.67
C PRO A 165 -16.55 -21.40 21.87
N ILE A 166 -16.25 -20.63 20.83
CA ILE A 166 -16.66 -19.23 20.71
C ILE A 166 -18.14 -19.18 20.37
N THR A 167 -18.91 -18.40 21.11
CA THR A 167 -20.31 -18.10 20.81
C THR A 167 -20.36 -16.86 19.93
N VAL A 168 -21.03 -16.97 18.79
CA VAL A 168 -21.18 -15.90 17.80
C VAL A 168 -22.61 -15.38 17.85
N TYR A 169 -22.78 -14.07 18.05
CA TYR A 169 -24.09 -13.40 18.09
C TYR A 169 -24.22 -12.41 16.93
N ILE A 170 -25.26 -12.58 16.11
CA ILE A 170 -25.60 -11.68 15.00
C ILE A 170 -27.00 -11.12 15.22
N PRO A 171 -27.23 -9.80 15.03
CA PRO A 171 -28.56 -9.21 15.11
C PRO A 171 -29.57 -9.91 14.20
N ASN A 172 -30.71 -10.33 14.76
CA ASN A 172 -31.75 -11.00 14.00
C ASN A 172 -32.59 -9.99 13.22
N ARG A 173 -32.40 -9.94 11.90
CA ARG A 173 -33.10 -9.01 10.99
C ARG A 173 -34.61 -9.24 10.94
N LYS A 174 -35.11 -10.42 11.32
CA LYS A 174 -36.53 -10.77 11.32
C LYS A 174 -37.23 -10.50 12.66
N ALA A 175 -36.47 -10.17 13.71
CA ALA A 175 -37.04 -9.99 15.06
C ALA A 175 -37.88 -8.71 15.21
N GLY A 176 -37.71 -7.69 14.35
CA GLY A 176 -38.41 -6.40 14.48
C GLY A 176 -38.18 -5.74 15.84
N ALA A 177 -39.13 -4.91 16.31
CA ALA A 177 -39.14 -4.36 17.66
C ALA A 177 -39.57 -5.41 18.71
N SER A 178 -38.87 -6.54 18.76
CA SER A 178 -39.19 -7.62 19.71
C SER A 178 -38.95 -7.16 21.14
N ILE A 179 -39.94 -7.37 22.01
CA ILE A 179 -39.88 -7.05 23.45
C ILE A 179 -38.95 -8.03 24.20
N ASN A 180 -38.56 -9.16 23.59
CA ASN A 180 -37.70 -10.17 24.22
C ASN A 180 -36.24 -10.05 23.75
N PRO A 181 -35.31 -9.58 24.61
CA PRO A 181 -33.89 -9.45 24.28
C PRO A 181 -33.24 -10.76 23.82
N ALA A 182 -33.74 -11.92 24.26
CA ALA A 182 -33.19 -13.22 23.91
C ALA A 182 -33.44 -13.62 22.45
N ARG A 183 -34.40 -12.99 21.75
CA ARG A 183 -34.70 -13.22 20.33
C ARG A 183 -34.12 -12.15 19.40
N ALA A 184 -33.53 -11.10 19.98
CA ALA A 184 -32.91 -10.01 19.23
C ALA A 184 -31.65 -10.45 18.47
N PHE A 185 -31.05 -11.57 18.86
CA PHE A 185 -29.83 -12.11 18.26
C PHE A 185 -29.99 -13.58 17.89
N ASN A 186 -29.50 -13.94 16.70
CA ASN A 186 -29.23 -15.32 16.35
C ASN A 186 -27.85 -15.67 16.93
N LYS A 187 -27.73 -16.86 17.55
CA LYS A 187 -26.48 -17.33 18.12
C LYS A 187 -26.12 -18.73 17.64
N ASN A 188 -24.84 -19.00 17.51
CA ASN A 188 -24.31 -20.33 17.20
C ASN A 188 -22.88 -20.47 17.75
N TYR A 189 -22.38 -21.70 17.81
CA TYR A 189 -21.10 -22.06 18.43
C TYR A 189 -20.11 -22.52 17.37
N VAL A 190 -18.86 -22.08 17.51
CA VAL A 190 -17.77 -22.42 16.60
C VAL A 190 -16.48 -22.69 17.37
N MET A 191 -15.73 -23.71 16.97
CA MET A 191 -14.46 -24.06 17.61
C MET A 191 -13.28 -23.36 16.91
N PRO A 192 -12.41 -22.62 17.61
CA PRO A 192 -11.20 -22.08 17.02
C PRO A 192 -10.19 -23.21 16.75
N VAL A 193 -9.79 -23.40 15.50
CA VAL A 193 -8.82 -24.45 15.09
C VAL A 193 -7.55 -23.90 14.46
N GLY A 194 -7.50 -22.58 14.25
CA GLY A 194 -6.34 -21.88 13.70
C GLY A 194 -6.31 -20.43 14.14
N ILE A 195 -5.09 -19.88 14.24
CA ILE A 195 -4.84 -18.47 14.52
C ILE A 195 -3.94 -17.92 13.41
N PHE A 196 -4.41 -16.87 12.73
CA PHE A 196 -3.60 -16.12 11.75
C PHE A 196 -3.07 -14.82 12.36
N GLN A 197 -1.96 -14.33 11.81
CA GLN A 197 -1.38 -13.03 12.15
C GLN A 197 -0.89 -12.34 10.88
N ILE A 198 -1.44 -11.17 10.57
CA ILE A 198 -1.11 -10.38 9.38
C ILE A 198 -0.71 -8.97 9.81
N GLU A 199 -1.68 -8.23 10.33
CA GLU A 199 -1.56 -6.86 10.78
C GLU A 199 -2.70 -6.62 11.78
N GLN A 200 -2.47 -5.72 12.74
CA GLN A 200 -3.34 -5.54 13.90
C GLN A 200 -4.81 -5.24 13.54
N GLU A 201 -5.06 -4.48 12.48
CA GLU A 201 -6.41 -4.16 12.03
C GLU A 201 -7.14 -5.41 11.51
N PHE A 202 -6.45 -6.31 10.80
CA PHE A 202 -7.02 -7.58 10.37
C PHE A 202 -7.18 -8.56 11.54
N ASP A 203 -6.14 -8.68 12.36
CA ASP A 203 -6.04 -9.66 13.44
C ASP A 203 -7.08 -9.45 14.54
N THR A 204 -7.54 -8.21 14.71
CA THR A 204 -8.58 -7.85 15.68
C THR A 204 -9.97 -7.84 15.07
N ARG A 205 -10.09 -7.80 13.74
CA ARG A 205 -11.36 -7.56 13.04
C ARG A 205 -11.95 -8.81 12.41
N TYR A 206 -11.17 -9.80 11.99
CA TYR A 206 -11.71 -10.93 11.22
C TYR A 206 -11.62 -12.27 11.94
N MET A 207 -12.75 -12.98 11.94
CA MET A 207 -12.84 -14.42 12.20
C MET A 207 -13.39 -15.09 10.95
N ILE A 208 -12.75 -16.17 10.51
CA ILE A 208 -13.09 -16.88 9.29
C ILE A 208 -13.70 -18.23 9.63
N THR A 209 -14.77 -18.59 8.94
CA THR A 209 -15.48 -19.86 9.12
C THR A 209 -16.18 -20.24 7.81
N THR A 210 -17.00 -21.29 7.78
CA THR A 210 -17.74 -21.66 6.57
C THR A 210 -18.83 -20.64 6.22
N ALA A 211 -19.03 -20.41 4.92
CA ALA A 211 -20.15 -19.62 4.43
C ALA A 211 -21.50 -20.17 4.92
N GLY A 212 -21.62 -21.50 5.03
CA GLY A 212 -22.81 -22.17 5.57
C GLY A 212 -23.13 -21.78 7.01
N PHE A 213 -22.11 -21.63 7.88
CA PHE A 213 -22.30 -21.19 9.26
C PHE A 213 -22.87 -19.77 9.33
N VAL A 214 -22.31 -18.84 8.58
CA VAL A 214 -22.75 -17.43 8.58
C VAL A 214 -24.12 -17.28 7.93
N ARG A 215 -24.40 -17.99 6.82
CA ARG A 215 -25.72 -18.03 6.18
C ARG A 215 -26.82 -18.48 7.15
N LYS A 216 -26.55 -19.53 7.96
CA LYS A 216 -27.49 -19.99 9.00
C LYS A 216 -27.77 -18.91 10.04
N LEU A 217 -26.74 -18.21 10.54
CA LEU A 217 -26.90 -17.11 11.50
C LEU A 217 -27.68 -15.91 10.91
N LEU A 218 -27.47 -15.62 9.63
CA LEU A 218 -28.18 -14.54 8.92
C LEU A 218 -29.58 -14.94 8.41
N SER A 219 -29.94 -16.22 8.52
CA SER A 219 -31.15 -16.78 7.90
C SER A 219 -31.22 -16.56 6.39
N TYR A 220 -30.07 -16.65 5.72
CA TYR A 220 -29.94 -16.58 4.26
C TYR A 220 -30.12 -17.95 3.62
N ASP A 221 -30.60 -17.95 2.37
CA ASP A 221 -30.55 -19.15 1.54
C ASP A 221 -29.10 -19.46 1.13
N SER A 222 -28.82 -20.73 0.84
CA SER A 222 -27.56 -21.24 0.30
C SER A 222 -27.03 -20.44 -0.90
N ALA A 223 -27.91 -19.89 -1.74
CA ALA A 223 -27.51 -19.13 -2.92
C ALA A 223 -27.08 -17.68 -2.64
N TYR A 224 -27.26 -17.15 -1.42
CA TYR A 224 -26.97 -15.75 -1.14
C TYR A 224 -25.56 -15.53 -0.61
N VAL A 225 -24.89 -14.51 -1.13
CA VAL A 225 -23.55 -14.05 -0.74
C VAL A 225 -23.56 -12.55 -0.49
N THR A 226 -22.64 -12.05 0.32
CA THR A 226 -22.44 -10.60 0.49
C THR A 226 -21.43 -10.07 -0.51
N GLN A 227 -20.44 -10.89 -0.86
CA GLN A 227 -19.42 -10.55 -1.84
C GLN A 227 -18.88 -11.79 -2.57
N LEU A 228 -18.32 -11.56 -3.75
CA LEU A 228 -17.47 -12.54 -4.44
C LEU A 228 -16.04 -12.02 -4.44
N GLU A 229 -15.11 -12.92 -4.12
CA GLU A 229 -13.67 -12.65 -4.12
C GLU A 229 -13.02 -13.39 -5.26
N ILE A 230 -12.24 -12.68 -6.07
CA ILE A 230 -11.68 -13.21 -7.32
C ILE A 230 -10.17 -13.11 -7.29
N LYS A 231 -9.51 -14.20 -7.67
CA LYS A 231 -8.10 -14.24 -8.01
C LYS A 231 -7.94 -14.34 -9.52
N LEU A 232 -7.05 -13.54 -10.07
CA LEU A 232 -6.76 -13.50 -11.50
C LEU A 232 -5.63 -14.46 -11.85
N LYS A 233 -5.60 -14.89 -13.11
CA LYS A 233 -4.49 -15.68 -13.65
C LYS A 233 -3.22 -14.84 -13.80
N ASP A 234 -3.39 -13.59 -14.20
CA ASP A 234 -2.31 -12.62 -14.36
C ASP A 234 -2.66 -11.32 -13.61
N PRO A 235 -1.90 -10.96 -12.55
CA PRO A 235 -2.09 -9.71 -11.83
C PRO A 235 -1.98 -8.45 -12.72
N LEU A 236 -1.21 -8.50 -13.81
CA LEU A 236 -1.04 -7.36 -14.73
C LEU A 236 -2.31 -7.08 -15.56
N ALA A 237 -3.17 -8.08 -15.72
CA ALA A 237 -4.43 -7.96 -16.46
C ALA A 237 -5.59 -7.42 -15.61
N MET A 238 -5.34 -7.03 -14.35
CA MET A 238 -6.38 -6.62 -13.39
C MET A 238 -7.33 -5.54 -13.92
N SER A 239 -6.79 -4.48 -14.51
CA SER A 239 -7.62 -3.39 -15.05
C SER A 239 -8.50 -3.83 -16.22
N THR A 240 -8.01 -4.75 -17.06
CA THR A 240 -8.76 -5.29 -18.20
C THR A 240 -9.88 -6.21 -17.72
N VAL A 241 -9.55 -7.16 -16.84
CA VAL A 241 -10.53 -8.11 -16.29
C VAL A 241 -11.59 -7.39 -15.46
N GLN A 242 -11.21 -6.36 -14.70
CA GLN A 242 -12.16 -5.51 -13.98
C GLN A 242 -13.21 -4.90 -14.91
N ARG A 243 -12.79 -4.26 -16.02
CA ARG A 243 -13.73 -3.67 -16.99
C ARG A 243 -14.64 -4.70 -17.62
N MET A 244 -14.12 -5.89 -17.94
CA MET A 244 -14.93 -6.98 -18.47
C MET A 244 -15.97 -7.45 -17.45
N ALA A 245 -15.58 -7.58 -16.17
CA ALA A 245 -16.48 -7.95 -15.09
C ALA A 245 -17.58 -6.88 -14.87
N GLU A 246 -17.22 -5.59 -14.89
CA GLU A 246 -18.17 -4.48 -14.80
C GLU A 246 -19.20 -4.50 -15.95
N GLN A 247 -18.75 -4.76 -17.18
CA GLN A 247 -19.64 -4.88 -18.35
C GLN A 247 -20.61 -6.05 -18.23
N VAL A 248 -20.17 -7.18 -17.69
CA VAL A 248 -20.99 -8.38 -17.53
C VAL A 248 -22.00 -8.24 -16.39
N LEU A 249 -21.58 -7.66 -15.27
CA LEU A 249 -22.40 -7.52 -14.07
C LEU A 249 -23.42 -6.36 -14.18
N GLY A 250 -23.07 -5.32 -14.92
CA GLY A 250 -23.89 -4.12 -15.08
C GLY A 250 -23.85 -3.21 -13.84
N SER A 251 -24.67 -2.16 -13.84
CA SER A 251 -24.65 -1.08 -12.84
C SER A 251 -25.16 -1.46 -11.45
N ASN A 252 -25.67 -2.67 -11.25
CA ASN A 252 -26.19 -3.13 -9.95
C ASN A 252 -25.06 -3.57 -9.00
N PHE A 253 -23.89 -3.85 -9.55
CA PHE A 253 -22.73 -4.34 -8.82
C PHE A 253 -21.63 -3.29 -8.79
N ASN A 254 -20.81 -3.37 -7.74
CA ASN A 254 -19.57 -2.64 -7.62
C ASN A 254 -18.42 -3.64 -7.75
N VAL A 255 -17.52 -3.41 -8.69
CA VAL A 255 -16.31 -4.22 -8.89
C VAL A 255 -15.14 -3.39 -8.43
N GLN A 256 -14.53 -3.78 -7.31
CA GLN A 256 -13.40 -3.06 -6.72
C GLN A 256 -12.14 -3.88 -6.88
N ASN A 257 -11.09 -3.29 -7.44
CA ASN A 257 -9.76 -3.87 -7.34
C ASN A 257 -9.15 -3.64 -5.95
N ARG A 258 -8.01 -4.29 -5.68
CA ARG A 258 -7.33 -4.20 -4.38
C ARG A 258 -7.01 -2.79 -3.90
N TYR A 259 -6.61 -1.90 -4.81
CA TYR A 259 -6.35 -0.49 -4.47
C TYR A 259 -7.63 0.24 -4.09
N GLN A 260 -8.75 -0.06 -4.77
CA GLN A 260 -10.06 0.55 -4.52
C GLN A 260 -10.71 0.02 -3.23
N GLN A 261 -10.39 -1.20 -2.81
CA GLN A 261 -10.88 -1.75 -1.54
C GLN A 261 -10.40 -0.94 -0.32
N ASN A 262 -9.17 -0.43 -0.36
CA ASN A 262 -8.58 0.44 0.68
C ASN A 262 -8.19 1.82 0.13
N GLU A 263 -9.07 2.41 -0.68
CA GLU A 263 -8.78 3.61 -1.47
C GLU A 263 -8.29 4.79 -0.62
N VAL A 264 -8.91 5.04 0.53
CA VAL A 264 -8.53 6.15 1.42
C VAL A 264 -7.09 5.98 1.89
N PHE A 265 -6.72 4.79 2.33
CA PHE A 265 -5.38 4.50 2.83
C PHE A 265 -4.32 4.69 1.73
N PHE A 266 -4.53 4.07 0.56
CA PHE A 266 -3.58 4.20 -0.56
C PHE A 266 -3.47 5.64 -1.07
N LYS A 267 -4.59 6.38 -1.13
CA LYS A 267 -4.58 7.80 -1.50
C LYS A 267 -3.83 8.67 -0.50
N VAL A 268 -4.01 8.45 0.80
CA VAL A 268 -3.28 9.18 1.84
C VAL A 268 -1.79 8.92 1.71
N MET A 269 -1.38 7.65 1.64
CA MET A 269 0.04 7.27 1.50
C MET A 269 0.69 7.91 0.27
N GLN A 270 0.01 7.87 -0.89
CA GLN A 270 0.53 8.48 -2.11
C GLN A 270 0.59 10.01 -1.98
N THR A 271 -0.41 10.64 -1.35
CA THR A 271 -0.45 12.08 -1.14
C THR A 271 0.64 12.55 -0.19
N GLU A 272 0.90 11.83 0.90
CA GLU A 272 1.99 12.13 1.84
C GLU A 272 3.36 12.02 1.18
N LYS A 273 3.58 10.96 0.39
CA LYS A 273 4.80 10.78 -0.40
C LYS A 273 5.05 11.98 -1.33
N TRP A 274 4.00 12.46 -2.01
CA TRP A 274 4.09 13.65 -2.86
C TRP A 274 4.33 14.94 -2.07
N ALA A 275 3.66 15.14 -0.93
CA ALA A 275 3.84 16.32 -0.09
C ALA A 275 5.29 16.44 0.40
N ILE A 276 5.86 15.33 0.89
CA ILE A 276 7.24 15.29 1.37
C ILE A 276 8.23 15.47 0.22
N PHE A 277 7.97 14.84 -0.94
CA PHE A 277 8.77 15.06 -2.14
C PHE A 277 8.83 16.55 -2.53
N ILE A 278 7.69 17.25 -2.49
CA ILE A 278 7.61 18.69 -2.80
C ILE A 278 8.38 19.52 -1.78
N ILE A 279 8.21 19.25 -0.48
CA ILE A 279 8.93 19.97 0.58
C ILE A 279 10.44 19.80 0.43
N LEU A 280 10.93 18.57 0.23
CA LEU A 280 12.35 18.28 0.05
C LEU A 280 12.90 18.89 -1.25
N SER A 281 12.12 18.84 -2.33
CA SER A 281 12.48 19.50 -3.59
C SER A 281 12.58 21.01 -3.43
N PHE A 282 11.70 21.62 -2.62
CA PHE A 282 11.74 23.04 -2.32
C PHE A 282 12.96 23.42 -1.48
N ILE A 283 13.31 22.62 -0.46
CA ILE A 283 14.54 22.78 0.32
C ILE A 283 15.77 22.67 -0.59
N LEU A 284 15.79 21.70 -1.52
CA LEU A 284 16.86 21.56 -2.51
C LEU A 284 16.94 22.78 -3.43
N CYS A 285 15.80 23.35 -3.83
CA CYS A 285 15.74 24.58 -4.61
C CYS A 285 16.36 25.76 -3.86
N ILE A 286 16.03 25.93 -2.57
CA ILE A 286 16.65 26.96 -1.71
C ILE A 286 18.15 26.74 -1.59
N ALA A 287 18.58 25.49 -1.38
CA ALA A 287 20.00 25.14 -1.31
C ALA A 287 20.74 25.43 -2.63
N SER A 288 20.06 25.36 -3.78
CA SER A 288 20.64 25.68 -5.07
C SER A 288 21.03 27.15 -5.22
N PHE A 289 20.41 28.09 -4.50
CA PHE A 289 20.84 29.49 -4.52
C PHE A 289 22.25 29.69 -3.97
N ASN A 290 22.71 28.81 -3.07
CA ASN A 290 24.11 28.84 -2.62
C ASN A 290 25.10 28.56 -3.75
N ILE A 291 24.66 27.87 -4.83
CA ILE A 291 25.46 27.65 -6.02
C ILE A 291 25.73 28.97 -6.73
N ILE A 292 24.74 29.86 -6.82
CA ILE A 292 24.90 31.19 -7.43
C ILE A 292 25.98 31.97 -6.68
N GLY A 293 25.93 31.96 -5.34
CA GLY A 293 26.96 32.59 -4.51
C GLY A 293 28.35 32.00 -4.75
N SER A 294 28.46 30.67 -4.80
CA SER A 294 29.72 29.98 -5.08
C SER A 294 30.28 30.27 -6.47
N VAL A 295 29.45 30.22 -7.51
CA VAL A 295 29.84 30.46 -8.90
C VAL A 295 30.23 31.93 -9.09
N THR A 296 29.47 32.86 -8.51
CA THR A 296 29.80 34.30 -8.56
C THR A 296 31.17 34.57 -7.93
N MET A 297 31.44 33.96 -6.78
CA MET A 297 32.74 34.13 -6.12
C MET A 297 33.90 33.53 -6.93
N LEU A 298 33.68 32.40 -7.62
CA LEU A 298 34.66 31.82 -8.55
C LEU A 298 34.94 32.75 -9.75
N ILE A 299 33.91 33.40 -10.31
CA ILE A 299 34.06 34.38 -11.39
C ILE A 299 34.87 35.58 -10.91
N VAL A 300 34.60 36.09 -9.71
CA VAL A 300 35.33 37.23 -9.14
C VAL A 300 36.80 36.88 -8.92
N GLU A 301 37.11 35.68 -8.41
CA GLU A 301 38.50 35.22 -8.26
C GLU A 301 39.23 35.06 -9.62
N LYS A 302 38.49 34.70 -10.68
CA LYS A 302 39.01 34.47 -12.02
C LYS A 302 38.82 35.64 -12.99
N LYS A 303 38.52 36.83 -12.47
CA LYS A 303 38.22 38.02 -13.28
C LYS A 303 39.35 38.40 -14.23
N ASP A 304 40.60 38.33 -13.76
CA ASP A 304 41.77 38.64 -14.60
C ASP A 304 41.99 37.57 -15.68
N ASP A 305 41.89 36.29 -15.33
CA ASP A 305 41.98 35.17 -16.28
C ASP A 305 40.91 35.29 -17.38
N ILE A 306 39.68 35.66 -17.02
CA ILE A 306 38.58 35.91 -17.96
C ILE A 306 38.90 37.10 -18.86
N ARG A 307 39.49 38.18 -18.31
CA ARG A 307 39.87 39.38 -19.06
C ARG A 307 40.95 39.08 -20.11
N TYR A 308 41.95 38.26 -19.77
CA TYR A 308 42.93 37.78 -20.74
C TYR A 308 42.28 36.94 -21.84
N LEU A 309 41.33 36.06 -21.48
CA LEU A 309 40.58 35.27 -22.45
C LEU A 309 39.79 36.16 -23.43
N SER A 310 39.18 37.24 -22.94
CA SER A 310 38.49 38.22 -23.77
C SER A 310 39.44 38.94 -24.73
N PHE A 311 40.66 39.30 -24.29
CA PHE A 311 41.69 39.87 -25.19
C PHE A 311 42.15 38.87 -26.26
N MET A 312 42.04 37.57 -26.01
CA MET A 312 42.31 36.51 -26.98
C MET A 312 41.10 36.19 -27.90
N GLY A 313 40.02 36.96 -27.83
CA GLY A 313 38.85 36.80 -28.71
C GLY A 313 37.72 35.93 -28.14
N ALA A 314 37.73 35.61 -26.84
CA ALA A 314 36.58 34.94 -26.21
C ALA A 314 35.36 35.88 -26.16
N ASP A 315 34.26 35.44 -26.79
CA ASP A 315 32.99 36.18 -26.79
C ASP A 315 32.19 35.97 -25.49
N TYR A 316 31.18 36.82 -25.28
CA TYR A 316 30.32 36.74 -24.09
C TYR A 316 29.60 35.38 -23.97
N LYS A 317 29.25 34.75 -25.10
CA LYS A 317 28.59 33.43 -25.10
C LYS A 317 29.53 32.34 -24.58
N LEU A 318 30.81 32.39 -24.95
CA LEU A 318 31.82 31.46 -24.42
C LEU A 318 31.96 31.60 -22.91
N ILE A 319 32.02 32.84 -22.40
CA ILE A 319 32.11 33.12 -20.96
C ILE A 319 30.88 32.61 -20.22
N ASN A 320 29.68 32.91 -20.73
CA ASN A 320 28.43 32.43 -20.13
C ASN A 320 28.36 30.88 -20.11
N ARG A 321 28.78 30.21 -21.19
CA ARG A 321 28.87 28.74 -21.23
C ARG A 321 29.86 28.19 -20.20
N MET A 322 31.01 28.83 -20.00
CA MET A 322 31.97 28.41 -18.97
C MET A 322 31.35 28.48 -17.57
N VAL A 323 30.62 29.56 -17.27
CA VAL A 323 29.91 29.75 -15.99
C VAL A 323 28.83 28.68 -15.79
N LEU A 324 28.00 28.43 -16.81
CA LEU A 324 26.98 27.38 -16.77
C LEU A 324 27.58 25.99 -16.55
N TYR A 325 28.69 25.67 -17.22
CA TYR A 325 29.38 24.40 -17.01
C TYR A 325 29.98 24.27 -15.61
N GLN A 326 30.49 25.36 -15.01
CA GLN A 326 30.96 25.33 -13.63
C GLN A 326 29.83 25.06 -12.63
N GLY A 327 28.70 25.76 -12.78
CA GLY A 327 27.51 25.49 -11.96
C GLY A 327 27.05 24.03 -12.12
N SER A 328 27.01 23.54 -13.36
CA SER A 328 26.64 22.14 -13.66
C SER A 328 27.59 21.13 -13.02
N ILE A 329 28.90 21.40 -12.96
CA ILE A 329 29.88 20.53 -12.29
C ILE A 329 29.62 20.47 -10.78
N ILE A 330 29.34 21.61 -10.15
CA ILE A 330 29.01 21.68 -8.71
C ILE A 330 27.76 20.86 -8.41
N THR A 331 26.69 21.07 -9.20
CA THR A 331 25.44 20.34 -9.04
C THR A 331 25.62 18.85 -9.30
N ALA A 332 26.30 18.47 -10.38
CA ALA A 332 26.53 17.07 -10.73
C ALA A 332 27.34 16.34 -9.64
N LEU A 333 28.39 16.97 -9.11
CA LEU A 333 29.18 16.39 -8.02
C LEU A 333 28.36 16.26 -6.73
N GLY A 334 27.65 17.31 -6.35
CA GLY A 334 26.78 17.30 -5.16
C GLY A 334 25.71 16.22 -5.25
N SER A 335 24.97 16.18 -6.37
CA SER A 335 23.93 15.20 -6.62
C SER A 335 24.47 13.78 -6.69
N PHE A 336 25.61 13.55 -7.36
CA PHE A 336 26.20 12.22 -7.43
C PHE A 336 26.63 11.73 -6.04
N MET A 337 27.28 12.59 -5.26
CA MET A 337 27.64 12.26 -3.87
C MET A 337 26.39 12.00 -3.03
N GLY A 338 25.33 12.79 -3.19
CA GLY A 338 24.11 12.62 -2.40
C GLY A 338 23.33 11.37 -2.79
N ILE A 339 23.25 11.04 -4.08
CA ILE A 339 22.69 9.77 -4.53
C ILE A 339 23.50 8.60 -3.97
N PHE A 340 24.84 8.66 -4.04
CA PHE A 340 25.69 7.61 -3.51
C PHE A 340 25.52 7.44 -1.99
N VAL A 341 25.43 8.54 -1.24
CA VAL A 341 25.19 8.50 0.21
C VAL A 341 23.78 8.02 0.55
N GLY A 342 22.77 8.40 -0.24
CA GLY A 342 21.38 8.05 0.03
C GLY A 342 20.97 6.66 -0.46
N ALA A 343 21.71 6.07 -1.40
CA ALA A 343 21.44 4.74 -1.96
C ALA A 343 22.20 3.60 -1.27
N ASN A 344 23.24 3.91 -0.48
CA ASN A 344 23.93 2.94 0.38
C ASN A 344 23.30 2.93 1.78
#